data_AF-A0A1F6EME0-F1
#
_entry.id   AF-A0A1F6EME0-F1
#
_cell.length_a   1.000
_cell.length_b   1.000
_cell.length_c   1.000
_cell.angle_alpha   90.00
_cell.angle_beta   90.00
_cell.angle_gamma   90.00
#
_symmetry.space_group_name_H-M   'P 1'
#
loop_
_entity.id
_entity.type
_entity.pdbx_description
1 polymer ?
#
loop_
_entity_poly.entity_id
_entity_poly.type
_entity_poly.pdbx_seq_one_letter_code
_entity_poly.pdbx_strand_id
1 'polypeptide(L)'
;MFRYVRRHKKSAYVPYQMAGTVLGACLLISVMLLGASWLQYLALSHNNFAAVVASVLADLANSDRRAHGAVELRVSEKLIVAAQAKANDMARIGYFSHNGPDGKEPWDWIREAGYDYKFAGENLAIQFSDSIDVERAWLASPMHRANILDTRFTEVGIATAYGLYQGQPTTLVVQMFGVPREVSPAKPVISSSESHIERATESEDEIVVLGVSSEELTPQGAEAAAQASFAEHVVASPQTSFRYAYQALLIFLLLFVAYLLVYELRQKHTRHSIYALMFALVLGGALFVADKQLFKSSVVTHTGTSFVISDAPE
;
A
#
# COMPACT_ATOMS: atom_id res chain seq x y z
N MET A 1 78.49 4.10 -40.56
CA MET A 1 78.30 2.93 -39.67
C MET A 1 77.22 3.28 -38.65
N PHE A 2 75.96 2.97 -38.96
CA PHE A 2 74.80 3.24 -38.10
C PHE A 2 74.77 2.28 -36.91
N ARG A 3 74.70 2.80 -35.68
CA ARG A 3 74.30 2.01 -34.49
C ARG A 3 72.91 2.44 -34.05
N TYR A 4 71.92 1.68 -34.49
CA TYR A 4 70.53 1.79 -34.07
C TYR A 4 70.36 1.07 -32.72
N VAL A 5 70.42 1.80 -31.61
CA VAL A 5 70.10 1.23 -30.29
C VAL A 5 68.57 1.17 -30.15
N ARG A 6 68.01 -0.01 -30.46
CA ARG A 6 66.59 -0.31 -30.30
C ARG A 6 66.30 -0.45 -28.80
N ARG A 7 65.70 0.58 -28.20
CA ARG A 7 65.22 0.57 -26.82
C ARG A 7 64.04 -0.40 -26.74
N HIS A 8 64.23 -1.60 -26.19
CA HIS A 8 63.13 -2.52 -25.90
C HIS A 8 62.24 -1.89 -24.81
N LYS A 9 61.10 -1.31 -25.22
CA LYS A 9 59.98 -1.08 -24.31
C LYS A 9 59.50 -2.46 -23.84
N LYS A 10 59.78 -2.81 -22.58
CA LYS A 10 59.08 -3.90 -21.90
C LYS A 10 57.60 -3.52 -21.89
N SER A 11 56.81 -4.15 -22.75
CA SER A 11 55.36 -4.06 -22.71
C SER A 11 54.92 -4.63 -21.36
N ALA A 12 54.32 -3.80 -20.52
CA ALA A 12 53.71 -4.24 -19.27
C ALA A 12 52.59 -5.24 -19.61
N TYR A 13 52.88 -6.51 -19.42
CA TYR A 13 51.98 -7.63 -19.66
C TYR A 13 50.99 -7.69 -18.48
N VAL A 14 49.94 -6.86 -18.49
CA VAL A 14 48.82 -6.97 -17.55
C VAL A 14 47.43 -6.93 -18.23
N PRO A 15 47.09 -7.76 -19.24
CA PRO A 15 45.72 -7.76 -19.78
C PRO A 15 44.82 -8.86 -19.19
N TYR A 16 45.37 -10.02 -18.80
CA TYR A 16 44.56 -11.22 -18.51
C TYR A 16 43.97 -11.28 -17.10
N GLN A 17 44.65 -10.73 -16.09
CA GLN A 17 44.12 -10.74 -14.72
C GLN A 17 42.89 -9.84 -14.57
N MET A 18 42.87 -8.69 -15.24
CA MET A 18 41.76 -7.73 -15.17
C MET A 18 40.49 -8.26 -15.86
N ALA A 19 40.63 -8.95 -17.01
CA ALA A 19 39.51 -9.55 -17.71
C ALA A 19 38.85 -10.69 -16.89
N GLY A 20 39.66 -11.52 -16.23
CA GLY A 20 39.17 -12.56 -15.33
C GLY A 20 38.44 -11.99 -14.11
N THR A 21 38.93 -10.89 -13.53
CA THR A 21 38.28 -10.24 -12.40
C THR A 21 36.95 -9.59 -12.77
N VAL A 22 36.82 -9.02 -13.98
CA VAL A 22 35.56 -8.42 -14.45
C VAL A 22 34.51 -9.49 -14.73
N LEU A 23 34.87 -10.57 -15.43
CA LEU A 23 33.98 -11.73 -15.65
C LEU A 23 33.54 -12.39 -14.33
N GLY A 24 34.48 -12.53 -13.38
CA GLY A 24 34.18 -13.04 -12.04
C GLY A 24 33.22 -12.13 -11.26
N ALA A 25 33.42 -10.81 -11.33
CA ALA A 25 32.53 -9.84 -10.68
C ALA A 25 31.12 -9.84 -11.30
N CYS A 26 31.01 -9.87 -12.64
CA CYS A 26 29.71 -9.96 -13.32
C CYS A 26 28.96 -11.25 -12.98
N LEU A 27 29.67 -12.40 -12.95
CA LEU A 27 29.08 -13.68 -12.56
C LEU A 27 28.61 -13.65 -11.11
N LEU A 28 29.43 -13.13 -10.19
CA LEU A 28 29.08 -12.99 -8.78
C LEU A 28 27.81 -12.13 -8.61
N ILE A 29 27.75 -10.97 -9.29
CA ILE A 29 26.59 -10.08 -9.24
C ILE A 29 25.34 -10.78 -9.80
N SER A 30 25.43 -11.48 -10.93
CA SER A 30 24.31 -12.26 -11.46
C SER A 30 23.82 -13.34 -10.50
N VAL A 31 24.74 -14.07 -9.87
CA VAL A 31 24.39 -15.09 -8.88
C VAL A 31 23.76 -14.46 -7.64
N MET A 32 24.26 -13.32 -7.18
CA MET A 32 23.66 -12.58 -6.06
C MET A 32 22.27 -12.04 -6.41
N LEU A 33 22.05 -11.57 -7.64
CA LEU A 33 20.74 -11.10 -8.11
C LEU A 33 19.73 -12.25 -8.26
N LEU A 34 20.14 -13.37 -8.84
CA LEU A 34 19.31 -14.57 -8.95
C LEU A 34 19.00 -15.15 -7.57
N GLY A 35 20.00 -15.17 -6.68
CA GLY A 35 19.85 -15.58 -5.28
C GLY A 35 18.91 -14.66 -4.50
N ALA A 36 19.04 -13.34 -4.66
CA ALA A 36 18.13 -12.36 -4.06
C ALA A 36 16.71 -12.49 -4.63
N SER A 37 16.57 -12.69 -5.94
CA SER A 37 15.28 -12.91 -6.60
C SER A 37 14.60 -14.21 -6.13
N TRP A 38 15.37 -15.28 -5.92
CA TRP A 38 14.85 -16.54 -5.37
C TRP A 38 14.50 -16.41 -3.90
N LEU A 39 15.38 -15.79 -3.09
CA LEU A 39 15.10 -15.50 -1.69
C LEU A 39 13.87 -14.61 -1.53
N GLN A 40 13.64 -13.67 -2.44
CA GLN A 40 12.46 -12.83 -2.50
C GLN A 40 11.21 -13.59 -2.96
N TYR A 41 11.30 -14.45 -3.99
CA TYR A 41 10.20 -15.35 -4.34
C TYR A 41 9.79 -16.18 -3.12
N LEU A 42 10.75 -16.70 -2.37
CA LEU A 42 10.49 -17.39 -1.11
C LEU A 42 9.90 -16.44 -0.06
N ALA A 43 10.40 -15.22 0.08
CA ALA A 43 9.90 -14.25 1.05
C ALA A 43 8.50 -13.70 0.73
N LEU A 44 8.11 -13.64 -0.55
CA LEU A 44 6.78 -13.25 -1.01
C LEU A 44 5.82 -14.44 -1.09
N SER A 45 6.33 -15.65 -1.39
CA SER A 45 5.53 -16.89 -1.39
C SER A 45 5.16 -17.33 0.01
N HIS A 46 5.98 -16.96 1.01
CA HIS A 46 5.59 -17.02 2.40
C HIS A 46 4.94 -15.67 2.71
N ASN A 47 3.68 -15.65 3.17
CA ASN A 47 2.86 -14.46 3.42
C ASN A 47 3.43 -13.43 4.43
N ASN A 48 4.73 -13.47 4.76
CA ASN A 48 5.41 -12.67 5.77
C ASN A 48 5.60 -11.20 5.37
N PHE A 49 5.51 -10.86 4.08
CA PHE A 49 5.59 -9.48 3.57
C PHE A 49 4.28 -8.98 2.93
N ALA A 50 3.24 -9.80 2.94
CA ALA A 50 1.90 -9.41 2.51
C ALA A 50 1.24 -8.60 3.63
N ALA A 51 1.08 -7.29 3.43
CA ALA A 51 0.48 -6.41 4.42
C ALA A 51 -0.69 -5.67 3.76
N VAL A 52 -1.91 -6.08 4.11
CA VAL A 52 -3.09 -5.23 3.92
C VAL A 52 -3.24 -4.40 5.18
N VAL A 53 -3.01 -3.11 5.07
CA VAL A 53 -3.01 -2.16 6.19
C VAL A 53 -4.29 -1.34 6.18
N ALA A 54 -5.06 -1.40 7.28
CA ALA A 54 -6.36 -0.75 7.39
C ALA A 54 -6.30 0.79 7.28
N SER A 55 -5.29 1.43 7.88
CA SER A 55 -5.13 2.89 7.80
C SER A 55 -4.88 3.35 6.36
N VAL A 56 -4.02 2.63 5.63
CA VAL A 56 -3.77 2.88 4.21
C VAL A 56 -5.06 2.78 3.40
N LEU A 57 -5.89 1.76 3.64
CA LEU A 57 -7.16 1.62 2.92
C LEU A 57 -8.11 2.80 3.17
N ALA A 58 -8.11 3.36 4.38
CA ALA A 58 -8.89 4.56 4.67
C ALA A 58 -8.35 5.78 3.93
N ASP A 59 -7.02 5.94 3.87
CA ASP A 59 -6.36 7.04 3.14
C ASP A 59 -6.59 6.94 1.63
N LEU A 60 -6.50 5.72 1.07
CA LEU A 60 -6.80 5.43 -0.33
C LEU A 60 -8.27 5.76 -0.65
N ALA A 61 -9.22 5.25 0.13
CA ALA A 61 -10.64 5.56 -0.06
C ALA A 61 -10.91 7.08 0.00
N ASN A 62 -10.27 7.80 0.94
CA ASN A 62 -10.39 9.26 1.02
C ASN A 62 -9.73 9.98 -0.17
N SER A 63 -8.63 9.45 -0.71
CA SER A 63 -8.03 9.95 -1.95
C SER A 63 -8.98 9.80 -3.13
N ASP A 64 -9.64 8.64 -3.26
CA ASP A 64 -10.62 8.41 -4.32
C ASP A 64 -11.86 9.29 -4.14
N ARG A 65 -12.33 9.48 -2.91
CA ARG A 65 -13.44 10.40 -2.61
C ARG A 65 -13.09 11.86 -2.97
N ARG A 66 -11.91 12.35 -2.57
CA ARG A 66 -11.43 13.69 -2.97
C ARG A 66 -11.41 13.84 -4.49
N ALA A 67 -10.88 12.84 -5.21
CA ALA A 67 -10.80 12.86 -6.66
C ALA A 67 -12.19 12.92 -7.36
N HIS A 68 -13.24 12.46 -6.68
CA HIS A 68 -14.62 12.50 -7.16
C HIS A 68 -15.47 13.59 -6.50
N GLY A 69 -14.87 14.52 -5.74
CA GLY A 69 -15.57 15.63 -5.09
C GLY A 69 -16.45 15.21 -3.90
N ALA A 70 -16.26 14.01 -3.35
CA ALA A 70 -16.92 13.55 -2.13
C ALA A 70 -16.14 13.99 -0.88
N VAL A 71 -16.86 14.25 0.21
CA VAL A 71 -16.26 14.61 1.51
C VAL A 71 -15.54 13.39 2.09
N GLU A 72 -14.38 13.63 2.70
CA GLU A 72 -13.59 12.59 3.36
C GLU A 72 -14.36 11.93 4.53
N LEU A 73 -14.15 10.63 4.67
CA LEU A 73 -14.66 9.82 5.76
C LEU A 73 -13.77 10.00 6.98
N ARG A 74 -14.39 10.22 8.14
CA ARG A 74 -13.71 10.17 9.43
C ARG A 74 -13.56 8.72 9.89
N VAL A 75 -12.38 8.35 10.38
CA VAL A 75 -12.18 7.04 10.99
C VAL A 75 -12.94 6.95 12.32
N SER A 76 -13.71 5.88 12.50
CA SER A 76 -14.57 5.65 13.66
C SER A 76 -14.16 4.41 14.44
N GLU A 77 -13.79 4.58 15.70
CA GLU A 77 -13.36 3.47 16.57
C GLU A 77 -14.45 2.40 16.72
N LYS A 78 -15.71 2.79 16.80
CA LYS A 78 -16.83 1.84 16.90
C LYS A 78 -17.00 1.01 15.63
N LEU A 79 -16.85 1.62 14.45
CA LEU A 79 -16.87 0.88 13.19
C LEU A 79 -15.64 -0.02 13.04
N ILE A 80 -14.47 0.38 13.56
CA ILE A 80 -13.29 -0.50 13.62
C ILE A 80 -13.57 -1.73 14.50
N VAL A 81 -14.16 -1.53 15.68
CA VAL A 81 -14.54 -2.65 16.57
C VAL A 81 -15.49 -3.61 15.87
N ALA A 82 -16.51 -3.08 15.19
CA ALA A 82 -17.46 -3.88 14.42
C ALA A 82 -16.77 -4.66 13.28
N ALA A 83 -15.93 -3.97 12.49
CA ALA A 83 -15.19 -4.58 11.39
C ALA A 83 -14.23 -5.69 11.89
N GLN A 84 -13.54 -5.46 13.01
CA GLN A 84 -12.61 -6.42 13.59
C GLN A 84 -13.34 -7.65 14.15
N ALA A 85 -14.48 -7.44 14.81
CA ALA A 85 -15.29 -8.54 15.33
C ALA A 85 -15.75 -9.47 14.20
N LYS A 86 -16.23 -8.89 13.09
CA LYS A 86 -16.62 -9.65 11.91
C LYS A 86 -15.44 -10.33 11.20
N ALA A 87 -14.33 -9.62 11.02
CA ALA A 87 -13.13 -10.18 10.40
C ALA A 87 -12.63 -11.41 11.20
N ASN A 88 -12.60 -11.30 12.53
CA ASN A 88 -12.23 -12.40 13.42
C ASN A 88 -13.23 -13.56 13.34
N ASP A 89 -14.52 -13.29 13.21
CA ASP A 89 -15.54 -14.33 13.07
C ASP A 89 -15.38 -15.11 11.76
N MET A 90 -15.22 -14.40 10.63
CA MET A 90 -14.91 -15.00 9.33
C MET A 90 -13.63 -15.84 9.38
N ALA A 91 -12.58 -15.33 10.03
CA ALA A 91 -11.29 -16.03 10.17
C ALA A 91 -11.40 -17.29 11.04
N ARG A 92 -12.18 -17.21 12.14
CA ARG A 92 -12.36 -18.30 13.09
C ARG A 92 -13.22 -19.43 12.54
N ILE A 93 -14.31 -19.09 11.85
CA ILE A 93 -15.25 -20.08 11.29
C ILE A 93 -14.79 -20.55 9.90
N GLY A 94 -14.05 -19.73 9.15
CA GLY A 94 -13.53 -20.07 7.83
C GLY A 94 -14.54 -19.83 6.70
N TYR A 95 -15.32 -18.75 6.77
CA TYR A 95 -16.27 -18.33 5.71
C TYR A 95 -15.95 -16.95 5.16
N PHE A 96 -16.54 -16.62 4.02
CA PHE A 96 -16.45 -15.30 3.39
C PHE A 96 -17.82 -14.95 2.80
N SER A 97 -18.54 -14.08 3.49
CA SER A 97 -19.92 -13.68 3.16
C SER A 97 -20.31 -12.43 3.97
N HIS A 98 -21.26 -11.64 3.46
CA HIS A 98 -21.87 -10.57 4.23
C HIS A 98 -22.62 -11.09 5.46
N ASN A 99 -23.33 -12.21 5.30
CA ASN A 99 -24.09 -12.84 6.37
C ASN A 99 -23.31 -14.01 6.94
N GLY A 100 -23.28 -14.09 8.27
CA GLY A 100 -22.72 -15.22 9.00
C GLY A 100 -23.49 -16.51 8.72
N PRO A 101 -22.86 -17.69 8.88
CA PRO A 101 -23.54 -18.98 8.74
C PRO A 101 -24.70 -19.19 9.72
N ASP A 102 -24.72 -18.43 10.82
CA ASP A 102 -25.79 -18.35 11.80
C ASP A 102 -26.89 -17.34 11.45
N GLY A 103 -26.78 -16.68 10.29
CA GLY A 103 -27.69 -15.66 9.80
C GLY A 103 -27.37 -14.24 10.26
N LYS A 104 -26.32 -14.05 11.06
CA LYS A 104 -25.93 -12.73 11.58
C LYS A 104 -25.57 -11.77 10.45
N GLU A 105 -26.17 -10.58 10.44
CA GLU A 105 -26.00 -9.59 9.38
C GLU A 105 -24.82 -8.65 9.66
N PRO A 106 -24.25 -7.96 8.65
CA PRO A 106 -23.22 -6.93 8.86
C PRO A 106 -23.61 -5.90 9.94
N TRP A 107 -24.90 -5.56 9.96
CA TRP A 107 -25.52 -4.56 10.81
C TRP A 107 -25.55 -4.93 12.29
N ASP A 108 -25.57 -6.23 12.61
CA ASP A 108 -25.53 -6.70 13.99
C ASP A 108 -24.19 -6.35 14.64
N TRP A 109 -23.09 -6.53 13.91
CA TRP A 109 -21.74 -6.17 14.37
C TRP A 109 -21.62 -4.67 14.67
N ILE A 110 -22.19 -3.83 13.81
CA ILE A 110 -22.22 -2.37 13.99
C ILE A 110 -23.00 -1.98 15.25
N ARG A 111 -24.18 -2.60 15.47
CA ARG A 111 -25.01 -2.35 16.67
C ARG A 111 -24.34 -2.85 17.94
N GLU A 112 -23.74 -4.04 17.91
CA GLU A 112 -23.04 -4.64 19.06
C GLU A 112 -21.80 -3.82 19.47
N ALA A 113 -21.13 -3.17 18.52
CA ALA A 113 -20.07 -2.21 18.79
C ALA A 113 -20.58 -0.86 19.36
N GLY A 114 -21.89 -0.71 19.56
CA GLY A 114 -22.51 0.50 20.11
C GLY A 114 -22.56 1.68 19.13
N TYR A 115 -22.49 1.40 17.83
CA TYR A 115 -22.63 2.42 16.78
C TYR A 115 -24.11 2.54 16.36
N ASP A 116 -24.78 3.59 16.81
CA ASP A 116 -26.14 3.91 16.36
C ASP A 116 -26.08 4.65 15.02
N TYR A 117 -26.63 4.04 13.98
CA TYR A 117 -26.55 4.54 12.63
C TYR A 117 -27.92 4.88 12.04
N LYS A 118 -27.91 5.86 11.15
CA LYS A 118 -29.01 6.15 10.23
C LYS A 118 -28.84 5.38 8.92
N PHE A 119 -27.60 5.21 8.48
CA PHE A 119 -27.23 4.53 7.24
C PHE A 119 -25.87 3.84 7.43
N ALA A 120 -25.70 2.66 6.86
CA ALA A 120 -24.47 1.88 6.97
C ALA A 120 -24.21 1.10 5.68
N GLY A 121 -22.94 0.78 5.43
CA GLY A 121 -22.48 0.02 4.26
C GLY A 121 -21.33 -0.90 4.60
N GLU A 122 -21.07 -1.89 3.75
CA GLU A 122 -19.96 -2.83 3.93
C GLU A 122 -19.32 -3.21 2.60
N ASN A 123 -17.99 -3.26 2.62
CA ASN A 123 -17.15 -3.85 1.59
C ASN A 123 -16.29 -4.97 2.20
N LEU A 124 -16.17 -6.09 1.50
CA LEU A 124 -15.37 -7.25 1.93
C LEU A 124 -14.32 -7.60 0.87
N ALA A 125 -13.13 -8.00 1.30
CA ALA A 125 -12.10 -8.54 0.40
C ALA A 125 -11.34 -9.69 1.06
N ILE A 126 -10.87 -10.64 0.26
CA ILE A 126 -10.06 -11.78 0.73
C ILE A 126 -8.98 -12.14 -0.29
N GLN A 127 -7.92 -12.80 0.19
CA GLN A 127 -6.79 -13.29 -0.60
C GLN A 127 -5.86 -12.20 -1.13
N PHE A 128 -6.00 -10.96 -0.68
CA PHE A 128 -5.09 -9.87 -1.03
C PHE A 128 -3.81 -9.84 -0.18
N SER A 129 -2.73 -9.34 -0.79
CA SER A 129 -1.43 -9.17 -0.14
C SER A 129 -0.95 -7.71 -0.10
N ASP A 130 -1.74 -6.79 -0.65
CA ASP A 130 -1.39 -5.39 -0.86
C ASP A 130 -2.65 -4.50 -0.77
N SER A 131 -2.59 -3.39 -0.02
CA SER A 131 -3.73 -2.49 0.16
C SER A 131 -4.13 -1.78 -1.14
N ILE A 132 -3.17 -1.44 -2.01
CA ILE A 132 -3.48 -0.79 -3.29
C ILE A 132 -4.31 -1.72 -4.18
N ASP A 133 -3.99 -3.02 -4.16
CA ASP A 133 -4.73 -4.00 -4.99
C ASP A 133 -6.13 -4.27 -4.44
N VAL A 134 -6.33 -4.23 -3.12
CA VAL A 134 -7.68 -4.26 -2.51
C VAL A 134 -8.50 -3.07 -3.00
N GLU A 135 -7.96 -1.84 -2.86
CA GLU A 135 -8.71 -0.63 -3.23
C GLU A 135 -9.05 -0.63 -4.73
N ARG A 136 -8.08 -0.94 -5.60
CA ARG A 136 -8.32 -1.04 -7.05
C ARG A 136 -9.41 -2.05 -7.38
N ALA A 137 -9.42 -3.19 -6.69
CA ALA A 137 -10.40 -4.23 -6.93
C ALA A 137 -11.79 -3.82 -6.42
N TRP A 138 -11.89 -3.11 -5.28
CA TRP A 138 -13.15 -2.49 -4.85
C TRP A 138 -13.63 -1.43 -5.83
N LEU A 139 -12.78 -0.53 -6.33
CA LEU A 139 -13.17 0.48 -7.32
C LEU A 139 -13.57 -0.09 -8.68
N ALA A 140 -13.11 -1.31 -9.01
CA ALA A 140 -13.48 -2.03 -10.22
C ALA A 140 -14.82 -2.75 -10.09
N SER A 141 -15.28 -3.09 -8.88
CA SER A 141 -16.64 -3.59 -8.64
C SER A 141 -17.63 -2.41 -8.53
N PRO A 142 -18.70 -2.38 -9.33
CA PRO A 142 -19.71 -1.31 -9.25
C PRO A 142 -20.32 -1.12 -7.86
N MET A 143 -20.61 -2.22 -7.14
CA MET A 143 -21.25 -2.17 -5.82
C MET A 143 -20.31 -1.64 -4.74
N HIS A 144 -19.06 -2.12 -4.73
CA HIS A 144 -18.03 -1.67 -3.79
C HIS A 144 -17.64 -0.21 -4.03
N ARG A 145 -17.47 0.15 -5.30
CA ARG A 145 -17.23 1.53 -5.74
C ARG A 145 -18.37 2.44 -5.29
N ALA A 146 -19.62 2.01 -5.41
CA ALA A 146 -20.77 2.78 -4.97
C ALA A 146 -20.67 3.10 -3.47
N ASN A 147 -20.29 2.12 -2.63
CA ASN A 147 -20.07 2.36 -1.20
C ASN A 147 -18.92 3.36 -0.93
N ILE A 148 -17.76 3.19 -1.57
CA ILE A 148 -16.59 4.06 -1.37
C ILE A 148 -16.91 5.51 -1.74
N LEU A 149 -17.65 5.73 -2.83
CA LEU A 149 -17.95 7.06 -3.36
C LEU A 149 -19.27 7.64 -2.87
N ASP A 150 -20.05 6.92 -2.06
CA ASP A 150 -21.35 7.40 -1.59
C ASP A 150 -21.17 8.62 -0.66
N THR A 151 -21.70 9.76 -1.09
CA THR A 151 -21.61 11.03 -0.37
C THR A 151 -22.41 11.05 0.92
N ARG A 152 -23.30 10.06 1.14
CA ARG A 152 -24.05 9.94 2.39
C ARG A 152 -23.17 9.52 3.55
N PHE A 153 -22.19 8.65 3.32
CA PHE A 153 -21.30 8.17 4.38
C PHE A 153 -20.38 9.28 4.89
N THR A 154 -20.24 9.33 6.22
CA THR A 154 -19.41 10.32 6.93
C THR A 154 -18.30 9.66 7.74
N GLU A 155 -18.47 8.37 8.07
CA GLU A 155 -17.52 7.62 8.89
C GLU A 155 -17.16 6.26 8.27
N VAL A 156 -15.96 5.79 8.57
CA VAL A 156 -15.45 4.48 8.14
C VAL A 156 -14.70 3.77 9.26
N GLY A 157 -14.79 2.44 9.29
CA GLY A 157 -13.93 1.58 10.09
C GLY A 157 -13.45 0.41 9.25
N ILE A 158 -12.15 0.13 9.30
CA ILE A 158 -11.52 -0.93 8.50
C ILE A 158 -10.73 -1.82 9.43
N ALA A 159 -10.85 -3.13 9.23
CA ALA A 159 -10.10 -4.12 9.99
C ALA A 159 -9.68 -5.29 9.10
N THR A 160 -8.64 -5.98 9.53
CA THR A 160 -8.14 -7.19 8.88
C THR A 160 -8.03 -8.33 9.89
N ALA A 161 -8.22 -9.57 9.44
CA ALA A 161 -7.94 -10.75 10.23
C ALA A 161 -7.24 -11.81 9.38
N TYR A 162 -6.23 -12.45 9.96
CA TYR A 162 -5.55 -13.57 9.34
C TYR A 162 -6.23 -14.88 9.74
N GLY A 163 -6.54 -15.73 8.76
CA GLY A 163 -7.25 -16.99 8.97
C GLY A 163 -7.04 -17.99 7.85
N LEU A 164 -7.82 -19.08 7.89
CA LEU A 164 -7.86 -20.06 6.82
C LEU A 164 -9.20 -19.93 6.08
N TYR A 165 -9.15 -19.85 4.75
CA TYR A 165 -10.33 -19.94 3.90
C TYR A 165 -10.11 -21.04 2.87
N GLN A 166 -11.01 -22.03 2.83
CA GLN A 166 -10.89 -23.20 1.96
C GLN A 166 -9.53 -23.92 2.08
N GLY A 167 -8.98 -23.99 3.31
CA GLY A 167 -7.69 -24.62 3.59
C GLY A 167 -6.45 -23.81 3.19
N GLN A 168 -6.62 -22.58 2.70
CA GLN A 168 -5.52 -21.69 2.33
C GLN A 168 -5.39 -20.54 3.35
N PRO A 169 -4.18 -20.23 3.85
CA PRO A 169 -3.95 -19.07 4.68
C PRO A 169 -4.22 -17.78 3.92
N THR A 170 -4.97 -16.87 4.53
CA THR A 170 -5.42 -15.66 3.87
C THR A 170 -5.68 -14.52 4.85
N THR A 171 -5.67 -13.30 4.33
CA THR A 171 -6.10 -12.10 5.04
C THR A 171 -7.51 -11.73 4.58
N LEU A 172 -8.42 -11.66 5.54
CA LEU A 172 -9.77 -11.13 5.39
C LEU A 172 -9.75 -9.64 5.69
N VAL A 173 -10.44 -8.86 4.87
CA VAL A 173 -10.55 -7.40 5.00
C VAL A 173 -12.03 -7.04 5.09
N VAL A 174 -12.37 -6.23 6.09
CA VAL A 174 -13.71 -5.71 6.31
C VAL A 174 -13.63 -4.19 6.36
N GLN A 175 -14.39 -3.51 5.50
CA GLN A 175 -14.55 -2.05 5.51
C GLN A 175 -16.03 -1.75 5.76
N MET A 176 -16.32 -1.11 6.89
CA MET A 176 -17.67 -0.69 7.29
C MET A 176 -17.79 0.82 7.18
N PHE A 177 -18.89 1.28 6.60
CA PHE A 177 -19.24 2.69 6.47
C PHE A 177 -20.42 3.03 7.36
N GLY A 178 -20.49 4.28 7.82
CA GLY A 178 -21.58 4.71 8.69
C GLY A 178 -21.93 6.18 8.56
N VAL A 179 -23.19 6.46 8.89
CA VAL A 179 -23.71 7.79 9.21
C VAL A 179 -24.30 7.71 10.61
N PRO A 180 -23.72 8.38 11.61
CA PRO A 180 -24.22 8.30 12.97
C PRO A 180 -25.62 8.90 13.01
N ARG A 181 -26.51 8.28 13.78
CA ARG A 181 -27.79 8.92 14.10
C ARG A 181 -27.47 10.10 15.02
N GLU A 182 -27.81 11.32 14.61
CA GLU A 182 -27.62 12.47 15.49
C GLU A 182 -28.32 12.23 16.82
N VAL A 183 -27.55 12.20 17.92
CA VAL A 183 -28.12 12.43 19.23
C VAL A 183 -28.40 13.92 19.28
N SER A 184 -29.66 14.29 18.99
CA SER A 184 -30.13 15.65 19.24
C SER A 184 -29.67 16.06 20.64
N PRO A 185 -28.87 17.12 20.81
CA PRO A 185 -28.50 17.57 22.13
C PRO A 185 -29.81 17.92 22.83
N ALA A 186 -30.14 17.18 23.90
CA ALA A 186 -31.32 17.46 24.70
C ALA A 186 -31.29 18.94 25.05
N LYS A 187 -32.25 19.69 24.50
CA LYS A 187 -32.48 21.09 24.84
C LYS A 187 -32.51 21.18 26.37
N PRO A 188 -31.74 22.05 27.03
CA PRO A 188 -31.75 22.10 28.47
C PRO A 188 -33.16 22.45 28.92
N VAL A 189 -33.84 21.50 29.56
CA VAL A 189 -35.08 21.76 30.28
C VAL A 189 -34.67 22.58 31.48
N ILE A 190 -34.79 23.90 31.35
CA ILE A 190 -34.69 24.82 32.47
C ILE A 190 -35.87 24.49 33.38
N SER A 191 -35.63 23.65 34.37
CA SER A 191 -36.55 23.42 35.48
C SER A 191 -36.46 24.64 36.39
N SER A 192 -37.42 25.55 36.25
CA SER A 192 -37.68 26.60 37.20
C SER A 192 -38.19 25.99 38.51
N SER A 193 -37.33 25.92 39.52
CA SER A 193 -37.76 25.79 40.92
C SER A 193 -36.97 26.80 41.74
N GLU A 194 -37.67 27.86 42.13
CA GLU A 194 -37.19 28.85 43.09
C GLU A 194 -37.03 28.26 44.50
N SER A 195 -36.16 28.94 45.26
CA SER A 195 -36.18 29.10 46.72
C SER A 195 -35.61 27.99 47.61
N HIS A 196 -34.31 28.11 47.93
CA HIS A 196 -33.95 28.47 49.31
C HIS A 196 -32.64 29.26 49.38
N ILE A 197 -32.72 30.42 50.02
CA ILE A 197 -31.65 31.35 50.32
C ILE A 197 -30.81 30.81 51.48
N GLU A 198 -29.48 30.74 51.32
CA GLU A 198 -28.55 31.14 52.37
C GLU A 198 -27.23 31.66 51.79
N ARG A 199 -26.62 32.57 52.54
CA ARG A 199 -25.83 33.73 52.12
C ARG A 199 -24.35 33.53 52.48
N ALA A 200 -23.42 33.80 51.57
CA ALA A 200 -22.08 34.33 51.89
C ALA A 200 -21.32 34.81 50.63
N THR A 201 -21.23 36.14 50.49
CA THR A 201 -20.04 36.98 50.09
C THR A 201 -19.23 36.59 48.84
N GLU A 202 -19.37 37.37 47.74
CA GLU A 202 -18.41 38.37 47.18
C GLU A 202 -17.12 37.73 46.57
N SER A 203 -16.69 37.96 45.32
CA SER A 203 -16.81 39.10 44.39
C SER A 203 -16.18 38.74 43.02
N GLU A 204 -16.78 39.23 41.91
CA GLU A 204 -16.23 39.89 40.67
C GLU A 204 -14.90 39.36 40.07
N ASP A 205 -14.60 39.24 38.77
CA ASP A 205 -15.10 39.58 37.42
C ASP A 205 -14.32 38.60 36.48
N GLU A 206 -14.72 38.18 35.29
CA GLU A 206 -14.64 38.96 34.05
C GLU A 206 -15.04 38.00 32.90
N ILE A 207 -15.92 38.47 32.02
CA ILE A 207 -16.34 37.77 30.79
C ILE A 207 -15.30 38.06 29.71
N VAL A 208 -14.65 37.02 29.18
CA VAL A 208 -13.86 37.13 27.93
C VAL A 208 -14.49 36.24 26.86
N VAL A 209 -15.24 36.89 25.97
CA VAL A 209 -15.60 36.40 24.64
C VAL A 209 -14.42 36.72 23.71
N LEU A 210 -13.76 35.69 23.20
CA LEU A 210 -12.87 35.75 22.02
C LEU A 210 -13.34 34.62 21.11
N GLY A 211 -13.97 34.88 19.97
CA GLY A 211 -13.42 35.72 18.91
C GLY A 211 -12.95 34.75 17.84
N VAL A 212 -13.89 34.38 16.96
CA VAL A 212 -13.64 33.58 15.76
C VAL A 212 -12.58 34.29 14.93
N SER A 213 -11.36 33.76 14.90
CA SER A 213 -10.39 34.10 13.87
C SER A 213 -10.51 33.07 12.75
N SER A 214 -11.24 33.46 11.70
CA SER A 214 -11.14 32.84 10.39
C SER A 214 -9.72 33.06 9.87
N GLU A 215 -8.86 32.05 9.98
CA GLU A 215 -7.63 32.03 9.21
C GLU A 215 -7.98 31.68 7.76
N GLU A 216 -7.84 32.72 6.95
CA GLU A 216 -7.93 32.78 5.51
C GLU A 216 -6.96 31.76 4.89
N LEU A 217 -7.53 30.71 4.27
CA LEU A 217 -6.80 29.75 3.46
C LEU A 217 -6.17 30.47 2.25
N THR A 218 -4.88 30.79 2.36
CA THR A 218 -4.07 31.15 1.19
C THR A 218 -3.98 29.95 0.24
N PRO A 219 -4.23 30.12 -1.08
CA PRO A 219 -4.27 29.03 -2.06
C PRO A 219 -2.87 28.64 -2.55
N GLN A 220 -1.96 28.31 -1.62
CA GLN A 220 -0.58 27.87 -1.94
C GLN A 220 -0.21 26.49 -1.38
N GLY A 221 -1.14 25.82 -0.68
CA GLY A 221 -0.99 24.40 -0.28
C GLY A 221 -1.54 23.39 -1.29
N ALA A 222 -2.25 23.85 -2.34
CA ALA A 222 -2.96 22.99 -3.27
C ALA A 222 -2.06 22.21 -4.26
N GLU A 223 -0.77 22.58 -4.37
CA GLU A 223 0.19 21.85 -5.21
C GLU A 223 1.06 20.84 -4.43
N ALA A 224 0.93 20.75 -3.11
CA ALA A 224 1.67 19.78 -2.29
C ALA A 224 0.88 18.51 -1.94
N ALA A 225 -0.40 18.41 -2.34
CA ALA A 225 -1.27 17.29 -2.01
C ALA A 225 -1.26 16.13 -3.03
N ALA A 226 -0.31 16.11 -3.96
CA ALA A 226 -0.24 15.13 -5.04
C ALA A 226 1.02 14.24 -5.02
N GLN A 227 1.65 14.08 -3.86
CA GLN A 227 2.70 13.09 -3.66
C GLN A 227 2.51 12.46 -2.28
N ALA A 228 1.77 11.34 -2.23
CA ALA A 228 1.88 10.41 -1.13
C ALA A 228 3.37 10.21 -0.84
N SER A 229 3.78 10.37 0.42
CA SER A 229 5.21 10.31 0.75
C SER A 229 5.75 8.95 0.31
N PHE A 230 7.03 8.87 -0.08
CA PHE A 230 7.64 7.57 -0.46
C PHE A 230 7.37 6.49 0.60
N ALA A 231 7.39 6.86 1.88
CA ALA A 231 7.08 5.96 2.99
C ALA A 231 5.62 5.45 2.96
N GLU A 232 4.66 6.31 2.64
CA GLU A 232 3.25 5.97 2.50
C GLU A 232 3.01 5.01 1.33
N HIS A 233 3.69 5.22 0.20
CA HIS A 233 3.64 4.29 -0.93
C HIS A 233 4.32 2.94 -0.62
N VAL A 234 5.37 2.95 0.20
CA VAL A 234 6.06 1.74 0.68
C VAL A 234 5.19 0.90 1.59
N VAL A 235 4.44 1.53 2.49
CA VAL A 235 3.51 0.84 3.38
C VAL A 235 2.26 0.41 2.62
N ALA A 236 1.78 1.24 1.69
CA ALA A 236 0.57 0.95 0.94
C ALA A 236 0.74 -0.16 -0.08
N SER A 237 1.91 -0.21 -0.73
CA SER A 237 2.29 -1.30 -1.61
C SER A 237 3.76 -1.70 -1.43
N PRO A 238 4.03 -2.61 -0.48
CA PRO A 238 5.36 -3.19 -0.31
C PRO A 238 5.85 -3.81 -1.62
N GLN A 239 4.98 -4.47 -2.38
CA GLN A 239 5.32 -5.13 -3.64
C GLN A 239 5.79 -4.14 -4.71
N THR A 240 5.09 -3.01 -4.87
CA THR A 240 5.46 -1.98 -5.84
C THR A 240 6.77 -1.31 -5.45
N SER A 241 7.01 -1.13 -4.16
CA SER A 241 8.24 -0.53 -3.65
C SER A 241 9.46 -1.43 -3.84
N PHE A 242 9.31 -2.74 -3.64
CA PHE A 242 10.33 -3.71 -4.01
C PHE A 242 10.60 -3.69 -5.53
N ARG A 243 9.56 -3.55 -6.36
CA ARG A 243 9.73 -3.43 -7.82
C ARG A 243 10.57 -2.22 -8.20
N TYR A 244 10.32 -1.05 -7.60
CA TYR A 244 11.12 0.15 -7.87
C TYR A 244 12.57 0.03 -7.39
N ALA A 245 12.79 -0.51 -6.19
CA ALA A 245 14.14 -0.77 -5.69
C ALA A 245 14.92 -1.69 -6.63
N TYR A 246 14.24 -2.70 -7.18
CA TYR A 246 14.81 -3.60 -8.17
C TYR A 246 15.14 -2.92 -9.50
N GLN A 247 14.21 -2.11 -10.03
CA GLN A 247 14.46 -1.32 -11.24
C GLN A 247 15.63 -0.33 -11.07
N ALA A 248 15.76 0.29 -9.89
CA ALA A 248 16.89 1.17 -9.59
C ALA A 248 18.23 0.42 -9.55
N LEU A 249 18.26 -0.75 -8.89
CA LEU A 249 19.42 -1.64 -8.87
C LEU A 249 19.81 -2.10 -10.28
N LEU A 250 18.82 -2.40 -11.11
CA LEU A 250 19.01 -2.75 -12.51
C LEU A 250 19.63 -1.61 -13.31
N ILE A 251 19.08 -0.41 -13.23
CA ILE A 251 19.62 0.76 -13.93
C ILE A 251 21.06 0.99 -13.51
N PHE A 252 21.36 0.91 -12.21
CA PHE A 252 22.73 1.01 -11.70
C PHE A 252 23.65 -0.05 -12.31
N LEU A 253 23.21 -1.30 -12.39
CA LEU A 253 24.00 -2.38 -12.99
C LEU A 253 24.21 -2.18 -14.49
N LEU A 254 23.19 -1.75 -15.23
CA LEU A 254 23.31 -1.44 -16.66
C LEU A 254 24.30 -0.30 -16.90
N LEU A 255 24.26 0.75 -16.07
CA LEU A 255 25.23 1.85 -16.11
C LEU A 255 26.64 1.37 -15.78
N PHE A 256 26.79 0.46 -14.81
CA PHE A 256 28.08 -0.13 -14.45
C PHE A 256 28.64 -1.00 -15.59
N VAL A 257 27.82 -1.84 -16.22
CA VAL A 257 28.20 -2.64 -17.39
C VAL A 257 28.55 -1.72 -18.57
N ALA A 258 27.76 -0.67 -18.82
CA ALA A 258 28.05 0.31 -19.87
C ALA A 258 29.39 1.02 -19.62
N TYR A 259 29.67 1.41 -18.37
CA TYR A 259 30.94 1.99 -17.96
C TYR A 259 32.12 1.04 -18.24
N LEU A 260 31.99 -0.24 -17.86
CA LEU A 260 33.01 -1.26 -18.14
C LEU A 260 33.20 -1.46 -19.65
N LEU A 261 32.13 -1.45 -20.41
CA LEU A 261 32.16 -1.62 -21.86
C LEU A 261 32.87 -0.43 -22.54
N VAL A 262 32.60 0.81 -22.11
CA VAL A 262 33.32 2.02 -22.56
C VAL A 262 34.80 1.94 -22.18
N TYR A 263 35.11 1.51 -20.95
CA TYR A 263 36.49 1.32 -20.50
C TYR A 263 37.22 0.29 -21.37
N GLU A 264 36.58 -0.83 -21.70
CA GLU A 264 37.19 -1.91 -22.47
C GLU A 264 37.30 -1.59 -23.98
N LEU A 265 36.34 -0.86 -24.54
CA LEU A 265 36.42 -0.32 -25.91
C LEU A 265 37.62 0.64 -26.05
N ARG A 266 37.89 1.46 -25.03
CA ARG A 266 39.09 2.32 -25.00
C ARG A 266 40.40 1.50 -25.01
N GLN A 267 40.38 0.30 -24.44
CA GLN A 267 41.54 -0.62 -24.41
C GLN A 267 41.65 -1.52 -25.66
N LYS A 268 40.74 -1.40 -26.64
CA LYS A 268 40.71 -2.16 -27.92
C LYS A 268 40.58 -3.69 -27.79
N HIS A 269 39.95 -4.20 -26.74
CA HIS A 269 39.69 -5.64 -26.59
C HIS A 269 38.32 -6.04 -27.17
N THR A 270 38.24 -6.17 -28.50
CA THR A 270 36.98 -6.44 -29.24
C THR A 270 36.26 -7.73 -28.85
N ARG A 271 36.98 -8.76 -28.37
CA ARG A 271 36.36 -10.03 -27.94
C ARG A 271 35.56 -9.89 -26.65
N HIS A 272 36.01 -9.08 -25.70
CA HIS A 272 35.32 -8.91 -24.41
C HIS A 272 34.09 -8.00 -24.51
N SER A 273 34.09 -7.05 -25.45
CA SER A 273 32.91 -6.23 -25.77
C SER A 273 31.71 -7.07 -26.21
N ILE A 274 31.95 -8.19 -26.91
CA ILE A 274 30.90 -9.13 -27.34
C ILE A 274 30.32 -9.88 -26.13
N TYR A 275 31.16 -10.37 -25.21
CA TYR A 275 30.69 -11.04 -24.00
C TYR A 275 29.90 -10.11 -23.08
N ALA A 276 30.33 -8.86 -22.91
CA ALA A 276 29.60 -7.86 -22.14
C ALA A 276 28.21 -7.55 -22.74
N LEU A 277 28.12 -7.47 -24.07
CA LEU A 277 26.85 -7.27 -24.78
C LEU A 277 25.92 -8.48 -24.63
N MET A 278 26.43 -9.69 -24.81
CA MET A 278 25.64 -10.92 -24.62
C MET A 278 25.13 -11.05 -23.18
N PHE A 279 25.96 -10.72 -22.20
CA PHE A 279 25.58 -10.71 -20.79
C PHE A 279 24.47 -9.70 -20.49
N ALA A 280 24.58 -8.47 -21.02
CA ALA A 280 23.54 -7.45 -20.88
C ALA A 280 22.19 -7.90 -21.48
N LEU A 281 22.21 -8.60 -22.62
CA LEU A 281 21.00 -9.14 -23.24
C LEU A 281 20.37 -10.27 -22.42
N VAL A 282 21.18 -11.22 -21.92
CA VAL A 282 20.68 -12.32 -21.07
C VAL A 282 20.10 -11.78 -19.77
N LEU A 283 20.81 -10.83 -19.14
CA LEU A 283 20.34 -10.17 -17.93
C LEU A 283 19.02 -9.43 -18.22
N GLY A 284 18.97 -8.58 -19.25
CA GLY A 284 17.75 -7.87 -19.66
C GLY A 284 16.56 -8.80 -19.96
N GLY A 285 16.81 -9.94 -20.60
CA GLY A 285 15.78 -10.95 -20.87
C GLY A 285 15.26 -11.64 -19.60
N ALA A 286 16.16 -12.05 -18.70
CA ALA A 286 15.77 -12.63 -17.42
C ALA A 286 14.93 -11.65 -16.58
N LEU A 287 15.25 -10.37 -16.65
CA LEU A 287 14.55 -9.30 -15.95
C LEU A 287 13.17 -9.00 -16.54
N PHE A 288 13.03 -9.02 -17.86
CA PHE A 288 11.72 -8.89 -18.52
C PHE A 288 10.78 -10.04 -18.12
N VAL A 289 11.30 -11.26 -18.04
CA VAL A 289 10.54 -12.42 -17.58
C VAL A 289 10.20 -12.27 -16.10
N ALA A 290 11.13 -11.81 -15.27
CA ALA A 290 10.89 -11.52 -13.85
C ALA A 290 9.79 -10.48 -13.65
N ASP A 291 9.79 -9.36 -14.40
CA ASP A 291 8.73 -8.35 -14.35
C ASP A 291 7.34 -8.94 -14.66
N LYS A 292 7.26 -9.75 -15.73
CA LYS A 292 6.01 -10.34 -16.19
C LYS A 292 5.47 -11.45 -15.31
N GLN A 293 6.35 -12.21 -14.65
CA GLN A 293 5.96 -13.39 -13.87
C GLN A 293 5.91 -13.14 -12.36
N LEU A 294 6.76 -12.26 -11.82
CA LEU A 294 6.83 -11.98 -10.37
C LEU A 294 5.94 -10.80 -9.94
N PHE A 295 5.72 -9.81 -10.82
CA PHE A 295 4.96 -8.60 -10.48
C PHE A 295 3.66 -8.47 -11.28
N LYS A 296 3.09 -9.60 -11.70
CA LYS A 296 1.78 -9.62 -12.35
C LYS A 296 0.75 -9.09 -11.34
N SER A 297 0.37 -7.82 -11.51
CA SER A 297 -0.76 -7.24 -10.78
C SER A 297 -1.98 -8.10 -11.07
N SER A 298 -2.50 -8.75 -10.05
CA SER A 298 -3.72 -9.54 -10.12
C SER A 298 -4.95 -8.62 -10.13
N VAL A 299 -4.97 -7.68 -11.06
CA VAL A 299 -6.23 -7.03 -11.45
C VAL A 299 -6.95 -8.06 -12.31
N VAL A 300 -7.93 -8.74 -11.71
CA VAL A 300 -8.76 -9.70 -12.44
C VAL A 300 -10.03 -9.00 -12.91
N THR A 301 -10.07 -8.72 -14.22
CA THR A 301 -11.29 -8.84 -15.00
C THR A 301 -11.86 -10.24 -14.79
N HIS A 302 -13.08 -10.36 -14.25
CA HIS A 302 -13.86 -11.59 -13.97
C HIS A 302 -13.53 -12.80 -14.87
N THR A 303 -12.41 -13.48 -14.61
CA THR A 303 -12.09 -14.81 -15.17
C THR A 303 -10.87 -15.35 -14.42
N GLY A 304 -11.16 -16.05 -13.33
CA GLY A 304 -10.30 -17.08 -12.72
C GLY A 304 -8.82 -16.75 -12.53
N THR A 305 -8.47 -16.10 -11.41
CA THR A 305 -7.45 -16.59 -10.46
C THR A 305 -7.34 -15.67 -9.23
N SER A 306 -7.56 -16.27 -8.06
CA SER A 306 -7.00 -15.97 -6.72
C SER A 306 -7.41 -14.75 -5.89
N PHE A 307 -8.39 -13.92 -6.27
CA PHE A 307 -8.88 -12.84 -5.38
C PHE A 307 -10.40 -12.74 -5.45
N VAL A 308 -11.07 -12.67 -4.30
CA VAL A 308 -12.54 -12.67 -4.20
C VAL A 308 -12.99 -11.45 -3.41
N ILE A 309 -14.01 -10.79 -3.94
CA ILE A 309 -14.72 -9.68 -3.31
C ILE A 309 -16.20 -10.13 -3.25
N SER A 310 -16.86 -9.89 -2.12
CA SER A 310 -18.28 -10.23 -1.93
C SER A 310 -19.11 -8.98 -2.15
N ASP A 311 -19.99 -8.96 -3.15
CA ASP A 311 -20.97 -7.89 -3.34
C ASP A 311 -22.17 -8.13 -2.41
N ALA A 312 -22.67 -7.08 -1.75
CA ALA A 312 -23.86 -7.18 -0.93
C ALA A 312 -25.09 -7.46 -1.82
N PRO A 313 -26.01 -8.37 -1.41
CA PRO A 313 -27.27 -8.54 -2.13
C PRO A 313 -28.08 -7.23 -2.05
N GLU A 314 -28.68 -6.84 -3.19
CA GLU A 314 -29.58 -5.68 -3.33
C GLU A 314 -30.77 -5.71 -2.35
#